data_AF-A0ABC8RJS6-F1
#
_entry.id   AF-A0ABC8RJS6-F1
#
_cell.length_a   1.000
_cell.length_b   1.000
_cell.length_c   1.000
_cell.angle_alpha   90.00
_cell.angle_beta   90.00
_cell.angle_gamma   90.00
#
_symmetry.space_group_name_H-M   'P 1'
#
loop_
_entity.id
_entity.type
_entity.pdbx_description
1 polymer ?
#
loop_
_entity_poly.entity_id
_entity_poly.type
_entity_poly.pdbx_seq_one_letter_code
_entity_poly.pdbx_strand_id
1 'polypeptide(L)'
;MLSLSLSKPEIPAEFDPIRWLDKSLIHLCSRFGDYQKDSPSSFSLSPRFSIFPQFMFNLRRSQFVQVFNNSPDETAYFRMILDRENIANSVVMIQPSLISYSFHSAPEPALLDVAAIAADRILLLDSYFTIVVFHGATIAQWRKAGYHNQPEHEVFAQLLRAPQDDANVVIKERFPVPRLVICDQHGSQV
;
A
#
# COMPACT_ATOMS: atom_id res chain seq x y z
N MET A 1 -16.69 10.25 4.16
CA MET A 1 -16.52 10.77 2.78
C MET A 1 -16.43 9.60 1.78
N LEU A 2 -15.53 8.64 2.00
CA LEU A 2 -15.39 7.40 1.21
C LEU A 2 -16.64 6.51 1.14
N SER A 3 -17.22 6.19 2.30
CA SER A 3 -18.47 5.41 2.33
C SER A 3 -19.60 6.11 1.57
N LEU A 4 -19.70 7.45 1.65
CA LEU A 4 -20.69 8.24 0.90
C LEU A 4 -20.46 8.28 -0.61
N SER A 5 -19.22 8.13 -1.10
CA SER A 5 -18.93 8.08 -2.54
C SER A 5 -19.18 6.69 -3.15
N LEU A 6 -19.03 5.63 -2.35
CA LEU A 6 -19.14 4.24 -2.79
C LEU A 6 -20.55 3.66 -2.60
N SER A 7 -21.32 4.18 -1.64
CA SER A 7 -22.66 3.68 -1.28
C SER A 7 -23.83 4.33 -2.02
N LYS A 8 -23.59 5.22 -3.00
CA LYS A 8 -24.71 5.82 -3.75
C LYS A 8 -25.41 4.74 -4.58
N PRO A 9 -26.68 4.38 -4.27
CA PRO A 9 -27.39 3.28 -4.94
C PRO A 9 -27.78 3.64 -6.38
N GLU A 10 -27.73 4.93 -6.73
CA GLU A 10 -27.98 5.46 -8.06
C GLU A 10 -26.83 6.40 -8.42
N ILE A 11 -25.77 5.82 -8.97
CA ILE A 11 -24.75 6.57 -9.67
C ILE A 11 -25.38 6.95 -11.01
N PRO A 12 -25.74 8.22 -11.28
CA PRO A 12 -26.21 8.60 -12.61
C PRO A 12 -25.15 8.19 -13.62
N ALA A 13 -25.56 7.77 -14.82
CA ALA A 13 -24.67 7.15 -15.83
C ALA A 13 -23.41 7.97 -16.18
N GLU A 14 -23.37 9.26 -15.81
CA GLU A 14 -22.25 10.19 -16.02
C GLU A 14 -21.39 10.50 -14.77
N PHE A 15 -21.63 9.85 -13.62
CA PHE A 15 -20.84 10.15 -12.43
C PHE A 15 -19.42 9.57 -12.55
N ASP A 16 -18.46 10.48 -12.66
CA ASP A 16 -17.04 10.18 -12.63
C ASP A 16 -16.50 10.33 -11.19
N PRO A 17 -16.19 9.23 -10.48
CA PRO A 17 -15.70 9.27 -9.11
C PRO A 17 -14.32 9.94 -9.00
N ILE A 18 -13.46 9.81 -10.02
CA ILE A 18 -12.13 10.42 -10.02
C ILE A 18 -12.28 11.94 -10.11
N ARG A 19 -13.09 12.43 -11.06
CA ARG A 19 -13.35 13.86 -11.20
C ARG A 19 -14.00 14.45 -9.95
N TRP A 20 -14.87 13.70 -9.28
CA TRP A 20 -15.45 14.13 -8.01
C TRP A 20 -14.39 14.26 -6.92
N LEU A 21 -13.52 13.24 -6.74
CA LEU A 21 -12.42 13.29 -5.78
C LEU A 21 -11.46 14.45 -6.04
N ASP A 22 -11.05 14.64 -7.30
CA ASP A 22 -10.12 15.71 -7.69
C ASP A 22 -10.74 17.10 -7.41
N LYS A 23 -12.03 17.30 -7.70
CA LYS A 23 -12.75 18.54 -7.36
C LYS A 23 -12.84 18.77 -5.84
N SER A 24 -13.11 17.72 -5.07
CA SER A 24 -13.15 17.80 -3.60
C SER A 24 -11.78 18.18 -3.02
N LEU A 25 -10.70 17.61 -3.56
CA LEU A 25 -9.33 17.95 -3.18
C LEU A 25 -9.01 19.41 -3.50
N ILE A 26 -9.30 19.87 -4.73
CA ILE A 26 -9.09 21.27 -5.12
C ILE A 26 -9.88 22.21 -4.20
N HIS A 27 -11.14 21.91 -3.90
CA HIS A 27 -11.95 22.74 -3.01
C HIS A 27 -11.33 22.85 -1.61
N LEU A 28 -10.90 21.72 -1.03
CA LEU A 28 -10.22 21.71 0.27
C LEU A 28 -8.93 22.52 0.25
N CYS A 29 -8.05 22.28 -0.73
CA CYS A 29 -6.79 23.00 -0.87
C CYS A 29 -7.00 24.50 -1.10
N SER A 30 -8.00 24.88 -1.90
CA SER A 30 -8.31 26.29 -2.18
C SER A 30 -8.83 27.05 -0.95
N ARG A 31 -9.48 26.34 -0.02
CA ARG A 31 -10.10 26.90 1.18
C ARG A 31 -9.19 26.94 2.40
N PHE A 32 -8.30 25.96 2.53
CA PHE A 32 -7.45 25.78 3.72
C PHE A 32 -5.94 25.88 3.43
N GLY A 33 -5.55 26.04 2.17
CA GLY A 33 -4.15 26.27 1.79
C GLY A 33 -3.82 27.75 1.70
N ASP A 34 -2.59 28.08 2.06
CA ASP A 34 -2.01 29.41 1.90
C ASP A 34 -1.28 29.47 0.56
N TYR A 35 -1.63 30.43 -0.29
CA TYR A 35 -0.99 30.62 -1.59
C TYR A 35 -1.20 32.04 -2.11
N GLN A 36 -0.31 32.46 -3.00
CA GLN A 36 -0.46 33.65 -3.83
C GLN A 36 -1.05 33.26 -5.17
N LYS A 37 -1.98 34.08 -5.66
CA LYS A 37 -2.60 33.88 -6.97
C LYS A 37 -1.51 33.88 -8.06
N ASP A 38 -1.65 32.98 -9.02
CA ASP A 38 -0.75 32.82 -10.17
C ASP A 38 0.71 32.41 -9.81
N SER A 39 0.95 31.97 -8.56
CA SER A 39 2.26 31.49 -8.08
C SER A 39 2.14 30.08 -7.44
N PRO A 40 2.22 28.99 -8.22
CA PRO A 40 2.04 27.63 -7.71
C PRO A 40 3.04 27.21 -6.62
N SER A 41 4.28 27.70 -6.67
CA SER A 41 5.33 27.37 -5.70
C SER A 41 5.10 27.98 -4.32
N SER A 42 4.18 28.93 -4.20
CA SER A 42 3.79 29.52 -2.91
C SER A 42 2.83 28.66 -2.10
N PHE A 43 2.24 27.63 -2.72
CA PHE A 43 1.21 26.83 -2.08
C PHE A 43 1.77 26.03 -0.90
N SER A 44 1.12 26.16 0.25
CA SER A 44 1.42 25.37 1.43
C SER A 44 0.14 24.95 2.16
N LEU A 45 0.22 23.83 2.87
CA LEU A 45 -0.84 23.33 3.72
C LEU A 45 -0.32 23.18 5.14
N SER A 46 -1.19 23.44 6.12
CA SER A 46 -0.90 23.12 7.52
C SER A 46 -0.51 21.64 7.66
N PRO A 47 0.42 21.30 8.58
CA PRO A 47 0.79 19.90 8.85
C PRO A 47 -0.38 18.98 9.19
N ARG A 48 -1.50 19.53 9.69
CA ARG A 48 -2.72 18.74 9.97
C ARG A 48 -3.46 18.29 8.70
N PHE A 49 -3.26 18.98 7.57
CA PHE A 49 -3.88 18.70 6.29
C PHE A 49 -2.91 18.14 5.24
N SER A 50 -1.60 18.14 5.50
CA SER A 50 -0.57 17.75 4.52
C SER A 50 -0.69 16.30 4.05
N ILE A 51 -1.24 15.40 4.87
CA ILE A 51 -1.47 13.99 4.50
C ILE A 51 -2.66 13.81 3.54
N PHE A 52 -3.59 14.76 3.51
CA PHE A 52 -4.84 14.60 2.76
C PHE A 52 -4.64 14.51 1.24
N PRO A 53 -3.82 15.37 0.58
CA PRO A 53 -3.50 15.20 -0.83
C PRO A 53 -2.88 13.84 -1.17
N GLN A 54 -1.95 13.36 -0.33
CA GLN A 54 -1.30 12.05 -0.51
C GLN A 54 -2.32 10.92 -0.42
N PHE A 55 -3.23 10.99 0.56
CA PHE A 55 -4.29 10.00 0.71
C PHE A 55 -5.27 10.00 -0.47
N MET A 56 -5.65 11.17 -0.99
CA MET A 56 -6.49 11.29 -2.19
C MET A 56 -5.79 10.75 -3.44
N PHE A 57 -4.48 10.96 -3.57
CA PHE A 57 -3.67 10.40 -4.66
C PHE A 57 -3.69 8.86 -4.66
N ASN A 58 -3.58 8.25 -3.48
CA ASN A 58 -3.66 6.79 -3.36
C ASN A 58 -5.09 6.29 -3.59
N LEU A 59 -6.09 6.96 -3.03
CA LEU A 59 -7.49 6.58 -3.18
C LEU A 59 -7.96 6.59 -4.65
N ARG A 60 -7.65 7.65 -5.41
CA ARG A 60 -8.09 7.76 -6.82
C ARG A 60 -7.53 6.67 -7.73
N ARG A 61 -6.43 6.02 -7.32
CA ARG A 61 -5.75 4.92 -8.04
C ARG A 61 -6.06 3.54 -7.45
N SER A 62 -6.77 3.50 -6.32
CA SER A 62 -7.12 2.25 -5.65
C SER A 62 -8.18 1.48 -6.44
N GLN A 63 -8.23 0.17 -6.20
CA GLN A 63 -9.24 -0.75 -6.74
C GLN A 63 -10.69 -0.41 -6.34
N PHE A 64 -10.88 0.46 -5.34
CA PHE A 64 -12.22 0.92 -4.95
C PHE A 64 -12.81 1.89 -5.97
N VAL A 65 -11.96 2.65 -6.66
CA VAL A 65 -12.33 3.68 -7.64
C VAL A 65 -12.04 3.20 -9.07
N GLN A 66 -10.83 2.70 -9.31
CA GLN A 66 -10.43 2.16 -10.61
C GLN A 66 -10.67 0.64 -10.63
N VAL A 67 -11.82 0.24 -11.17
CA VAL A 67 -12.27 -1.16 -11.16
C VAL A 67 -11.80 -1.96 -12.38
N PHE A 68 -11.02 -1.35 -13.27
CA PHE A 68 -10.41 -2.05 -14.40
C PHE A 68 -9.48 -3.16 -13.89
N ASN A 69 -9.53 -4.34 -14.50
CA ASN A 69 -8.90 -5.60 -14.05
C ASN A 69 -9.52 -6.31 -12.84
N ASN A 70 -10.63 -5.81 -12.28
CA ASN A 70 -11.39 -6.54 -11.26
C ASN A 70 -12.73 -7.00 -11.83
N SER A 71 -13.19 -8.18 -11.40
CA SER A 71 -14.55 -8.59 -11.65
C SER A 71 -15.55 -7.72 -10.86
N PRO A 72 -16.84 -7.69 -11.27
CA PRO A 72 -17.89 -7.02 -10.50
C PRO A 72 -17.98 -7.53 -9.05
N ASP A 73 -17.82 -8.84 -8.86
CA ASP A 73 -17.90 -9.49 -7.54
C ASP A 73 -16.72 -9.12 -6.65
N GLU A 74 -15.49 -9.11 -7.18
CA GLU A 74 -14.30 -8.65 -6.45
C GLU A 74 -14.43 -7.19 -6.02
N THR A 75 -14.92 -6.34 -6.93
CA THR A 75 -15.16 -4.92 -6.64
C THR A 75 -16.17 -4.75 -5.51
N ALA A 76 -17.29 -5.48 -5.57
CA ALA A 76 -18.32 -5.45 -4.53
C ALA A 76 -17.76 -5.94 -3.18
N TYR A 77 -16.97 -7.02 -3.21
CA TYR A 77 -16.30 -7.56 -2.04
C TYR A 77 -15.34 -6.54 -1.39
N PHE A 78 -14.43 -5.93 -2.16
CA PHE A 78 -13.49 -4.96 -1.62
C PHE A 78 -14.20 -3.76 -1.00
N ARG A 79 -15.23 -3.23 -1.66
CA ARG A 79 -16.03 -2.11 -1.15
C ARG A 79 -16.78 -2.47 0.13
N MET A 80 -17.39 -3.66 0.18
CA MET A 80 -18.07 -4.17 1.37
C MET A 80 -17.12 -4.24 2.57
N ILE A 81 -15.89 -4.75 2.37
CA ILE A 81 -14.91 -4.84 3.46
C ILE A 81 -14.46 -3.45 3.91
N LEU A 82 -14.18 -2.53 2.98
CA LEU A 82 -13.82 -1.14 3.29
C LEU A 82 -14.90 -0.43 4.13
N ASP A 83 -16.18 -0.64 3.83
CA ASP A 83 -17.29 -0.02 4.57
C ASP A 83 -17.51 -0.61 5.97
N ARG A 84 -17.00 -1.82 6.24
CA ARG A 84 -17.15 -2.50 7.55
C ARG A 84 -15.94 -2.33 8.47
N GLU A 85 -14.79 -1.99 7.91
CA GLU A 85 -13.53 -1.94 8.63
C GLU A 85 -13.29 -0.64 9.38
N ASN A 86 -12.39 -0.70 10.36
CA ASN A 86 -12.02 0.49 11.13
C ASN A 86 -11.13 1.44 10.30
N ILE A 87 -10.86 2.63 10.86
CA ILE A 87 -10.08 3.67 10.19
C ILE A 87 -8.65 3.19 9.89
N ALA A 88 -8.00 2.50 10.83
CA ALA A 88 -6.62 2.04 10.65
C ALA A 88 -6.50 1.06 9.47
N ASN A 89 -7.38 0.06 9.43
CA ASN A 89 -7.45 -0.93 8.35
C ASN A 89 -7.84 -0.29 7.01
N SER A 90 -8.79 0.64 7.02
CA SER A 90 -9.18 1.40 5.83
C SER A 90 -8.04 2.24 5.26
N VAL A 91 -7.18 2.80 6.12
CA VAL A 91 -5.99 3.53 5.67
C VAL A 91 -5.02 2.59 4.97
N VAL A 92 -4.75 1.40 5.52
CA VAL A 92 -3.87 0.39 4.90
C VAL A 92 -4.43 -0.09 3.55
N MET A 93 -5.76 -0.26 3.45
CA MET A 93 -6.42 -0.62 2.19
C MET A 93 -6.19 0.41 1.07
N ILE A 94 -6.18 1.70 1.43
CA ILE A 94 -6.09 2.80 0.48
C ILE A 94 -4.64 3.16 0.17
N GLN A 95 -3.81 3.19 1.21
CA GLN A 95 -2.39 3.48 1.15
C GLN A 95 -1.65 2.29 1.78
N PRO A 96 -1.26 1.30 0.96
CA PRO A 96 -0.50 0.16 1.43
C PRO A 96 0.79 0.59 2.15
N SER A 97 1.24 -0.21 3.10
CA SER A 97 2.52 0.01 3.77
C SER A 97 3.61 -0.84 3.13
N LEU A 98 4.83 -0.33 3.11
CA LEU A 98 6.00 -1.04 2.63
C LEU A 98 7.09 -0.95 3.70
N ILE A 99 7.57 -2.10 4.15
CA ILE A 99 8.67 -2.19 5.13
C ILE A 99 9.87 -2.82 4.42
N SER A 100 11.04 -2.20 4.58
CA SER A 100 12.31 -2.66 4.02
C SER A 100 13.16 -3.31 5.10
N TYR A 101 13.68 -4.50 4.80
CA TYR A 101 14.59 -5.26 5.63
C TYR A 101 15.93 -5.38 4.90
N SER A 102 17.02 -5.07 5.60
CA SER A 102 18.38 -5.16 5.08
C SER A 102 19.34 -5.65 6.16
N PHE A 103 20.58 -5.98 5.79
CA PHE A 103 21.62 -6.30 6.77
C PHE A 103 22.15 -5.09 7.54
N HIS A 104 22.00 -3.89 6.97
CA HIS A 104 22.66 -2.69 7.45
C HIS A 104 21.77 -1.80 8.31
N SER A 105 20.46 -2.04 8.29
CA SER A 105 19.47 -1.26 9.02
C SER A 105 18.41 -2.16 9.64
N ALA A 106 17.84 -1.68 10.75
CA ALA A 106 16.62 -2.26 11.30
C ALA A 106 15.45 -2.08 10.29
N PRO A 107 14.38 -2.87 10.42
CA PRO A 107 13.21 -2.73 9.54
C PRO A 107 12.68 -1.29 9.54
N GLU A 108 12.59 -0.70 8.35
CA GLU A 108 12.21 0.71 8.20
C GLU A 108 11.09 0.90 7.16
N PRO A 109 10.18 1.86 7.37
CA PRO A 109 9.18 2.21 6.35
C PRO A 109 9.85 2.72 5.07
N ALA A 110 9.43 2.16 3.94
CA ALA A 110 9.87 2.59 2.61
C ALA A 110 8.72 3.27 1.86
N LEU A 111 9.06 4.15 0.92
CA LEU A 111 8.07 4.71 -0.01
C LEU A 111 7.62 3.63 -0.99
N LEU A 112 6.34 3.64 -1.36
CA LEU A 112 5.79 2.81 -2.42
C LEU A 112 6.26 3.31 -3.80
N ASP A 113 7.54 3.16 -4.07
CA ASP A 113 8.21 3.56 -5.30
C ASP A 113 9.12 2.43 -5.78
N VAL A 114 9.33 2.34 -7.09
CA VAL A 114 10.32 1.45 -7.71
C VAL A 114 11.71 1.69 -7.14
N ALA A 115 12.02 2.92 -6.69
CA ALA A 115 13.27 3.24 -6.01
C ALA A 115 13.50 2.44 -4.71
N ALA A 116 12.46 1.87 -4.09
CA ALA A 116 12.60 1.02 -2.91
C ALA A 116 13.09 -0.41 -3.25
N ILE A 117 13.01 -0.81 -4.53
CA ILE A 117 13.42 -2.14 -4.98
C ILE A 117 14.94 -2.18 -5.11
N ALA A 118 15.59 -2.98 -4.27
CA ALA A 118 17.03 -3.22 -4.31
C ALA A 118 17.34 -4.72 -4.21
N ALA A 119 18.48 -5.13 -4.79
CA ALA A 119 18.86 -6.54 -4.89
C ALA A 119 19.20 -7.17 -3.53
N ASP A 120 19.66 -6.36 -2.58
CA ASP A 120 20.15 -6.73 -1.25
C ASP A 120 19.10 -6.54 -0.14
N ARG A 121 17.85 -6.26 -0.49
CA ARG A 121 16.76 -5.99 0.46
C ARG A 121 15.62 -6.99 0.33
N ILE A 122 14.87 -7.15 1.42
CA ILE A 122 13.56 -7.81 1.42
C ILE A 122 12.51 -6.73 1.68
N LEU A 123 11.40 -6.78 0.96
CA LEU A 123 10.29 -5.84 1.12
C LEU A 123 9.05 -6.61 1.60
N LEU A 124 8.40 -6.09 2.63
CA LEU A 124 7.08 -6.54 3.09
C LEU A 124 6.05 -5.47 2.70
N LEU A 125 5.22 -5.78 1.72
CA LEU A 125 4.09 -4.96 1.30
C LEU A 125 2.82 -5.47 1.98
N ASP A 126 2.12 -4.60 2.69
CA ASP A 126 0.78 -4.88 3.22
C ASP A 126 -0.25 -3.97 2.55
N SER A 127 -1.10 -4.56 1.70
CA SER A 127 -2.21 -3.87 1.01
C SER A 127 -3.57 -4.26 1.58
N TYR A 128 -3.63 -4.61 2.86
CA TYR A 128 -4.77 -5.16 3.58
C TYR A 128 -5.23 -6.55 3.11
N PHE A 129 -5.64 -6.70 1.85
CA PHE A 129 -6.15 -7.97 1.27
C PHE A 129 -5.04 -8.93 0.86
N THR A 130 -3.86 -8.41 0.57
CA THR A 130 -2.68 -9.18 0.16
C THR A 130 -1.48 -8.70 0.95
N ILE A 131 -0.67 -9.64 1.41
CA ILE A 131 0.64 -9.38 2.00
C ILE A 131 1.67 -9.99 1.06
N VAL A 132 2.64 -9.19 0.62
CA VAL A 132 3.70 -9.63 -0.30
C VAL A 132 5.05 -9.55 0.40
N VAL A 133 5.74 -10.69 0.48
CA VAL A 133 7.16 -10.75 0.84
C VAL A 133 7.97 -10.85 -0.43
N PHE A 134 8.64 -9.78 -0.80
CA PHE A 134 9.45 -9.67 -2.01
C PHE A 134 10.94 -9.73 -1.67
N HIS A 135 11.67 -10.65 -2.30
CA HIS A 135 13.11 -10.81 -2.11
C HIS A 135 13.87 -10.18 -3.27
N GLY A 136 14.81 -9.28 -2.98
CA GLY A 136 15.76 -8.75 -3.96
C GLY A 136 16.61 -9.86 -4.61
N ALA A 137 17.15 -9.58 -5.79
CA ALA A 137 17.86 -10.58 -6.59
C ALA A 137 19.00 -11.29 -5.85
N THR A 138 19.82 -10.55 -5.09
CA THR A 138 20.94 -11.10 -4.31
C THR A 138 20.43 -11.96 -3.15
N ILE A 139 19.42 -11.47 -2.43
CA ILE A 139 18.80 -12.23 -1.34
C ILE A 139 18.20 -13.54 -1.85
N ALA A 140 17.49 -13.50 -2.97
CA ALA A 140 16.90 -14.68 -3.59
C ALA A 140 17.97 -15.69 -4.02
N GLN A 141 19.08 -15.23 -4.59
CA GLN A 141 20.22 -16.09 -4.94
C GLN A 141 20.83 -16.76 -3.71
N TRP A 142 21.09 -16.00 -2.64
CA TRP A 142 21.64 -16.54 -1.40
C TRP A 142 20.69 -17.51 -0.70
N ARG A 143 19.38 -17.25 -0.75
CA ARG A 143 18.37 -18.19 -0.25
C ARG A 143 18.41 -19.51 -1.03
N LYS A 144 18.46 -19.45 -2.37
CA LYS A 144 18.54 -20.62 -3.25
C LYS A 144 19.84 -21.41 -3.08
N ALA A 145 20.96 -20.72 -2.82
CA ALA A 145 22.24 -21.35 -2.51
C ALA A 145 22.28 -22.04 -1.12
N GLY A 146 21.26 -21.83 -0.28
CA GLY A 146 21.15 -22.48 1.02
C GLY A 146 22.04 -21.89 2.11
N TYR A 147 22.55 -20.66 1.94
CA TYR A 147 23.44 -20.04 2.94
C TYR A 147 22.78 -19.93 4.31
N HIS A 148 21.48 -19.66 4.38
CA HIS A 148 20.71 -19.59 5.63
C HIS A 148 20.69 -20.88 6.47
N ASN A 149 21.09 -22.03 5.90
CA ASN A 149 21.20 -23.30 6.63
C ASN A 149 22.58 -23.52 7.24
N GLN A 150 23.56 -22.66 6.90
CA GLN A 150 24.92 -22.77 7.40
C GLN A 150 25.04 -22.04 8.74
N PRO A 151 25.72 -22.62 9.75
CA PRO A 151 25.84 -22.00 11.06
C PRO A 151 26.59 -20.66 11.02
N GLU A 152 27.46 -20.44 10.03
CA GLU A 152 28.18 -19.16 9.85
C GLU A 152 27.27 -18.02 9.36
N HIS A 153 26.06 -18.33 8.90
CA HIS A 153 25.14 -17.38 8.27
C HIS A 153 23.80 -17.27 9.01
N GLU A 154 23.82 -17.43 10.34
CA GLU A 154 22.63 -17.30 11.20
C GLU A 154 21.93 -15.94 11.02
N VAL A 155 22.70 -14.86 10.85
CA VAL A 155 22.14 -13.51 10.60
C VAL A 155 21.29 -13.47 9.33
N PHE A 156 21.67 -14.21 8.29
CA PHE A 156 20.88 -14.29 7.07
C PHE A 156 19.60 -15.09 7.27
N ALA A 157 19.64 -16.16 8.06
CA ALA A 157 18.44 -16.90 8.44
C ALA A 157 17.45 -16.01 9.22
N GLN A 158 17.96 -15.19 10.15
CA GLN A 158 17.16 -14.21 10.88
C GLN A 158 16.54 -13.16 9.95
N LEU A 159 17.32 -12.62 8.99
CA LEU A 159 16.84 -11.66 8.01
C LEU A 159 15.69 -12.22 7.15
N LEU A 160 15.78 -13.49 6.73
CA LEU A 160 14.69 -14.15 5.97
C LEU A 160 13.44 -14.40 6.82
N ARG A 161 13.61 -14.60 8.14
CA ARG A 161 12.52 -14.92 9.06
C ARG A 161 11.73 -13.69 9.50
N ALA A 162 12.41 -12.57 9.76
CA ALA A 162 11.80 -11.33 10.25
C ALA A 162 10.54 -10.89 9.46
N PRO A 163 10.56 -10.74 8.12
CA PRO A 163 9.37 -10.34 7.37
C PRO A 163 8.26 -11.40 7.38
N GLN A 164 8.59 -12.69 7.57
CA GLN A 164 7.60 -13.76 7.68
C GLN A 164 6.90 -13.72 9.04
N ASP A 165 7.65 -13.49 10.12
CA ASP A 165 7.09 -13.35 11.45
C ASP A 165 6.15 -12.13 11.50
N ASP A 166 6.56 -10.99 10.94
CA ASP A 166 5.72 -9.79 10.84
C ASP A 166 4.47 -10.03 9.99
N ALA A 167 4.60 -10.67 8.82
CA ALA A 167 3.46 -11.06 8.00
C ALA A 167 2.48 -11.96 8.76
N ASN A 168 2.99 -12.94 9.52
CA ASN A 168 2.18 -13.87 10.28
C ASN A 168 1.39 -13.20 11.41
N VAL A 169 1.94 -12.14 12.03
CA VAL A 169 1.20 -11.34 13.02
C VAL A 169 -0.02 -10.71 12.36
N VAL A 170 0.18 -10.05 11.22
CA VAL A 170 -0.92 -9.40 10.48
C VAL A 170 -1.97 -10.42 10.02
N ILE A 171 -1.54 -11.58 9.50
CA ILE A 171 -2.44 -12.65 9.04
C ILE A 171 -3.33 -13.18 10.16
N LYS A 172 -2.79 -13.31 11.39
CA LYS A 172 -3.53 -13.86 12.54
C LYS A 172 -4.60 -12.90 13.07
N GLU A 173 -4.37 -11.60 12.97
CA GLU A 173 -5.26 -10.58 13.53
C GLU A 173 -6.33 -10.13 12.54
N ARG A 174 -6.08 -10.23 11.23
CA ARG A 174 -6.94 -9.64 10.21
C ARG A 174 -8.05 -10.58 9.74
N PHE A 175 -9.24 -10.02 9.58
CA PHE A 175 -10.37 -10.66 8.95
C PHE A 175 -10.94 -9.76 7.85
N PRO A 176 -11.08 -10.22 6.59
CA PRO A 176 -10.76 -11.56 6.09
C PRO A 176 -9.26 -11.83 6.08
N VAL A 177 -8.89 -13.12 6.14
CA VAL A 177 -7.48 -13.53 6.13
C VAL A 177 -6.84 -13.08 4.81
N PRO A 178 -5.74 -12.30 4.85
CA PRO A 178 -5.10 -11.80 3.64
C PRO A 178 -4.37 -12.91 2.91
N ARG A 179 -4.28 -12.78 1.58
CA ARG A 179 -3.47 -13.67 0.75
C ARG A 179 -1.98 -13.36 0.96
N LEU A 180 -1.21 -14.34 1.44
CA LEU A 180 0.24 -14.24 1.50
C LEU A 180 0.85 -14.62 0.14
N VAL A 181 1.67 -13.74 -0.41
CA VAL A 181 2.42 -13.95 -1.65
C VAL A 181 3.91 -13.81 -1.36
N ILE A 182 4.69 -14.82 -1.72
CA ILE A 182 6.15 -14.78 -1.60
C ILE A 182 6.71 -14.77 -3.01
N CYS A 183 7.52 -13.78 -3.34
CA CYS A 183 8.13 -13.68 -4.67
C CYS A 183 9.58 -13.17 -4.62
N ASP A 184 10.28 -13.43 -5.71
CA ASP A 184 11.67 -13.03 -5.91
C ASP A 184 11.74 -12.02 -7.05
N GLN A 185 12.73 -11.13 -7.03
CA GLN A 185 13.02 -10.25 -8.15
C GLN A 185 13.32 -11.06 -9.41
N HIS A 186 12.63 -10.73 -10.51
CA HIS A 186 12.62 -11.48 -11.78
C HIS A 186 11.93 -12.86 -11.72
N GLY A 187 11.27 -13.20 -10.60
CA GLY A 187 10.38 -14.34 -10.51
C GLY A 187 8.97 -13.99 -10.96
N SER A 188 8.32 -14.91 -11.67
CA SER A 188 6.87 -14.81 -11.92
C SER A 188 6.10 -15.30 -10.70
N GLN A 189 4.98 -14.65 -10.37
CA GLN A 189 4.10 -15.04 -9.25
C GLN A 189 3.08 -16.13 -9.64
N VAL A 190 3.40 -16.95 -10.66
CA VAL A 190 2.50 -17.96 -11.23
C VAL A 190 2.63 -19.27 -10.48
#